data_AF-A0A7S4PHB0-F1
#
_entry.id   AF-A0A7S4PHB0-F1
#
_cell.length_a   1.000
_cell.length_b   1.000
_cell.length_c   1.000
_cell.angle_alpha   90.00
_cell.angle_beta   90.00
_cell.angle_gamma   90.00
#
_symmetry.space_group_name_H-M   'P 1'
#
loop_
_entity.id
_entity.type
_entity.pdbx_description
1 polymer ?
#
loop_
_entity_poly.entity_id
_entity_poly.type
_entity_poly.pdbx_seq_one_letter_code
_entity_poly.pdbx_strand_id
1 'polypeptide(L)'
;RVMEELFHLNNFNGMMEILSGLNSASVRRMKSTFSSIGDDYTSRLETIEEVLSHKFSYRAYREHLHTITPPCIPYMGVYLTDLTFVLDGNPDKVEDDLINFFKWRKVADIIIEIKQYQ
;
A
#
# COMPACT_ATOMS: atom_id res chain seq x y z
N ARG A 1 -5.73 4.22 -18.31
CA ARG A 1 -4.63 4.96 -18.99
C ARG A 1 -3.61 5.49 -18.00
N VAL A 2 -3.80 6.64 -17.32
CA VAL A 2 -2.78 7.14 -16.34
C VAL A 2 -2.44 6.09 -15.28
N MET A 3 -3.45 5.43 -14.73
CA MET A 3 -3.27 4.38 -13.72
C MET A 3 -2.45 3.17 -14.22
N GLU A 4 -2.48 2.89 -15.53
CA GLU A 4 -1.72 1.79 -16.12
C GLU A 4 -0.27 2.20 -16.35
N GLU A 5 -0.03 3.44 -16.78
CA GLU A 5 1.33 3.97 -16.86
C GLU A 5 1.98 3.94 -15.48
N LEU A 6 1.24 4.30 -14.41
CA LEU A 6 1.73 4.18 -13.04
C LEU A 6 2.00 2.73 -12.64
N PHE A 7 1.19 1.77 -13.08
CA PHE A 7 1.43 0.35 -12.86
C PHE A 7 2.72 -0.11 -13.56
N HIS A 8 2.93 0.27 -14.82
CA HIS A 8 4.16 -0.03 -15.56
C HIS A 8 5.43 0.59 -14.93
N LEU A 9 5.27 1.75 -14.29
CA LEU A 9 6.35 2.43 -13.55
C LEU A 9 6.53 1.91 -12.12
N ASN A 10 5.77 0.89 -11.70
CA ASN A 10 5.73 0.40 -10.31
C ASN A 10 5.46 1.54 -9.30
N ASN A 11 4.67 2.55 -9.67
CA ASN A 11 4.32 3.68 -8.81
C ASN A 11 2.99 3.42 -8.10
N PHE A 12 3.04 2.56 -7.09
CA PHE A 12 1.86 2.16 -6.32
C PHE A 12 1.31 3.29 -5.45
N ASN A 13 2.16 4.21 -4.99
CA ASN A 13 1.69 5.39 -4.28
C ASN A 13 0.74 6.24 -5.16
N GLY A 14 1.16 6.57 -6.39
CA GLY A 14 0.32 7.33 -7.32
C GLY A 14 -0.95 6.57 -7.73
N MET A 15 -0.86 5.25 -7.89
CA MET A 15 -2.06 4.45 -8.15
C MET A 15 -3.07 4.54 -7.01
N MET A 16 -2.58 4.47 -5.76
CA MET A 16 -3.43 4.58 -4.56
C MET A 16 -4.06 5.97 -4.42
N GLU A 17 -3.36 7.03 -4.81
CA GLU A 17 -3.89 8.40 -4.86
C GLU A 17 -5.08 8.50 -5.83
N ILE A 18 -4.91 8.01 -7.07
CA ILE A 18 -6.00 8.00 -8.06
C ILE A 18 -7.16 7.15 -7.57
N LEU A 19 -6.86 5.95 -7.07
CA LEU A 19 -7.88 5.01 -6.61
C LEU A 19 -8.70 5.60 -5.46
N SER A 20 -8.04 6.23 -4.49
CA SER A 20 -8.70 6.91 -3.36
C SER A 20 -9.62 8.03 -3.83
N GLY A 21 -9.21 8.79 -4.86
CA GLY A 21 -10.05 9.83 -5.48
C GLY A 21 -11.31 9.26 -6.11
N LEU A 22 -11.16 8.20 -6.93
CA LEU A 22 -12.29 7.51 -7.57
C LEU A 22 -13.24 6.87 -6.54
N ASN A 23 -12.67 6.31 -5.47
CA ASN A 23 -13.42 5.68 -4.38
C ASN A 23 -13.94 6.65 -3.33
N SER A 24 -13.68 7.95 -3.47
CA SER A 24 -14.29 8.96 -2.61
C SER A 24 -15.82 8.90 -2.72
N ALA A 25 -16.53 9.12 -1.61
CA ALA A 25 -17.99 9.09 -1.59
C ALA A 25 -18.61 10.06 -2.61
N SER A 26 -17.91 11.15 -2.92
CA SER A 26 -18.37 12.15 -3.88
C SER A 26 -18.32 11.73 -5.33
N VAL A 27 -17.33 10.93 -5.70
CA VAL A 27 -17.20 10.39 -7.06
C VAL A 27 -18.02 9.11 -7.17
N ARG A 28 -17.84 8.14 -6.27
CA ARG A 28 -18.46 6.81 -6.35
C ARG A 28 -20.00 6.80 -6.37
N ARG A 29 -20.65 7.83 -5.81
CA ARG A 29 -22.12 7.98 -5.86
C ARG A 29 -22.66 8.30 -7.26
N MET A 30 -21.81 8.72 -8.21
CA MET A 30 -22.20 9.11 -9.57
C MET A 30 -22.51 7.89 -10.46
N LYS A 31 -23.49 7.07 -10.07
CA LYS A 31 -23.78 5.80 -10.74
C LYS A 31 -24.05 5.94 -12.24
N SER A 32 -24.78 6.98 -12.66
CA SER A 32 -25.04 7.22 -14.08
C SER A 32 -23.77 7.41 -14.91
N THR A 33 -22.76 8.09 -14.36
CA THR A 33 -21.47 8.29 -15.04
C THR A 33 -20.71 6.97 -15.15
N PHE A 34 -20.67 6.19 -14.08
CA PHE A 34 -20.03 4.87 -14.07
C PHE A 34 -20.77 3.81 -14.91
N SER A 35 -22.09 3.93 -15.11
CA SER A 35 -22.82 3.08 -16.05
C SER A 35 -22.63 3.50 -17.51
N SER A 36 -22.11 4.71 -17.75
CA SER A 36 -21.87 5.24 -19.09
C SER A 36 -20.44 5.02 -19.59
N ILE A 37 -19.52 4.61 -18.70
CA ILE A 37 -18.19 4.13 -19.11
C ILE A 37 -18.33 2.68 -19.60
N GLY A 38 -17.58 2.32 -20.65
CA GLY A 38 -17.62 0.96 -21.19
C GLY A 38 -17.02 -0.08 -20.22
N ASP A 39 -17.48 -1.32 -20.33
CA ASP A 39 -17.11 -2.43 -19.43
C ASP A 39 -15.60 -2.67 -19.33
N ASP A 40 -14.85 -2.41 -20.41
CA ASP A 40 -13.38 -2.49 -20.42
C ASP A 40 -12.72 -1.67 -19.30
N TYR A 41 -13.20 -0.43 -19.09
CA TYR A 41 -12.65 0.45 -18.07
C TYR A 41 -12.97 -0.05 -16.65
N THR A 42 -14.17 -0.62 -16.48
CA THR A 42 -14.60 -1.20 -15.22
C THR A 42 -13.73 -2.40 -14.85
N SER A 43 -13.53 -3.34 -15.77
CA SER A 43 -12.68 -4.52 -15.52
C SER A 43 -11.22 -4.16 -15.24
N ARG A 44 -10.69 -3.14 -15.93
CA ARG A 44 -9.33 -2.63 -15.67
C ARG A 44 -9.20 -2.01 -14.29
N LEU A 45 -10.21 -1.24 -13.85
CA LEU A 45 -10.25 -0.68 -12.51
C LEU A 45 -10.33 -1.78 -11.43
N GLU A 46 -11.19 -2.78 -11.62
CA GLU A 46 -11.33 -3.93 -10.70
C GLU A 46 -10.00 -4.70 -10.55
N THR A 47 -9.26 -4.88 -11.64
CA THR A 47 -7.95 -5.55 -11.61
C THR A 47 -6.97 -4.78 -10.71
N ILE A 48 -6.94 -3.46 -10.83
CA ILE A 48 -6.06 -2.60 -10.03
C ILE A 48 -6.51 -2.55 -8.56
N GLU A 49 -7.82 -2.53 -8.32
CA GLU A 49 -8.40 -2.62 -6.97
C GLU A 49 -8.01 -3.91 -6.25
N GLU A 50 -7.96 -5.04 -6.96
CA GLU A 50 -7.56 -6.31 -6.35
C GLU A 50 -6.06 -6.33 -6.00
N VAL A 51 -5.20 -5.77 -6.85
CA VAL A 51 -3.75 -5.63 -6.55
C VAL A 51 -3.52 -4.74 -5.33
N LEU A 52 -4.22 -3.61 -5.22
CA LEU A 52 -4.09 -2.65 -4.12
C LEU A 52 -5.07 -2.88 -2.97
N SER A 53 -5.66 -4.07 -2.92
CA SER A 53 -6.70 -4.41 -1.96
C SER A 53 -6.18 -4.36 -0.52
N HIS A 54 -6.93 -3.74 0.38
CA HIS A 54 -6.62 -3.67 1.81
C HIS A 54 -6.90 -4.99 2.56
N LYS A 55 -7.46 -6.00 1.88
CA LYS A 55 -7.74 -7.32 2.46
C LYS A 55 -6.46 -7.94 3.06
N PHE A 56 -6.60 -8.54 4.25
CA PHE A 56 -5.51 -9.22 4.95
C PHE A 56 -4.25 -8.35 5.13
N SER A 57 -4.41 -7.07 5.47
CA SER A 57 -3.31 -6.10 5.59
C SER A 57 -2.51 -5.98 4.30
N TYR A 58 -3.21 -5.74 3.17
CA TYR A 58 -2.57 -5.53 1.87
C TYR A 58 -1.77 -6.74 1.37
N ARG A 59 -2.25 -7.97 1.61
CA ARG A 59 -1.50 -9.19 1.29
C ARG A 59 -1.10 -9.29 -0.19
N ALA A 60 -2.06 -9.14 -1.10
CA ALA A 60 -1.80 -9.23 -2.54
C ALA A 60 -0.78 -8.17 -3.00
N TYR A 61 -0.94 -6.94 -2.49
CA TYR A 61 0.00 -5.85 -2.73
C TYR A 61 1.41 -6.17 -2.23
N ARG A 62 1.56 -6.66 -1.00
CA ARG A 62 2.88 -7.02 -0.42
C ARG A 62 3.56 -8.14 -1.20
N GLU A 63 2.81 -9.20 -1.51
CA GLU A 63 3.31 -10.31 -2.33
C GLU A 63 3.79 -9.81 -3.69
N HIS A 64 3.04 -8.91 -4.34
CA HIS A 64 3.44 -8.30 -5.61
C HIS A 64 4.70 -7.43 -5.46
N LEU A 65 4.73 -6.56 -4.44
CA LEU A 65 5.85 -5.66 -4.16
C LEU A 65 7.18 -6.39 -3.98
N HIS A 66 7.17 -7.55 -3.32
CA HIS A 66 8.37 -8.38 -3.14
C HIS A 66 8.90 -9.03 -4.42
N THR A 67 8.11 -9.09 -5.49
CA THR A 67 8.58 -9.58 -6.80
C THR A 67 9.21 -8.50 -7.67
N ILE A 68 9.10 -7.24 -7.26
CA ILE A 68 9.53 -6.09 -8.07
C ILE A 68 10.98 -5.74 -7.77
N THR A 69 11.77 -5.61 -8.83
CA THR A 69 13.10 -5.01 -8.77
C THR A 69 12.96 -3.49 -9.01
N PRO A 70 13.65 -2.63 -8.23
CA PRO A 70 13.63 -1.18 -8.45
C PRO A 70 13.93 -0.80 -9.91
N PRO A 71 13.35 0.30 -10.44
CA PRO A 71 12.66 1.37 -9.71
C PRO A 71 11.20 1.02 -9.35
N CYS A 72 10.79 1.47 -8.15
CA CYS A 72 9.44 1.30 -7.63
C CYS A 72 9.15 2.38 -6.58
N ILE A 73 7.91 2.88 -6.53
CA ILE A 73 7.44 3.80 -5.49
C ILE A 73 6.34 3.08 -4.71
N PRO A 74 6.66 2.47 -3.55
CA PRO A 74 5.67 1.76 -2.76
C PRO A 74 4.67 2.71 -2.10
N TYR A 75 3.49 2.19 -1.75
CA TYR A 75 2.49 2.93 -0.98
C TYR A 75 2.90 2.96 0.50
N MET A 76 3.35 4.13 0.95
CA MET A 76 3.89 4.31 2.31
C MET A 76 2.89 4.02 3.43
N GLY A 77 1.58 4.11 3.18
CA GLY A 77 0.57 3.83 4.19
C GLY A 77 0.66 2.42 4.78
N VAL A 78 1.12 1.44 3.99
CA VAL A 78 1.34 0.06 4.46
C VAL A 78 2.47 0.00 5.49
N TYR A 79 3.63 0.57 5.15
CA TYR A 79 4.78 0.61 6.05
C TYR A 79 4.52 1.42 7.31
N LEU A 80 3.79 2.53 7.21
CA LEU A 80 3.39 3.33 8.38
C LEU A 80 2.45 2.55 9.30
N THR A 81 1.55 1.73 8.73
CA THR A 81 0.69 0.84 9.52
C THR A 81 1.52 -0.21 10.25
N ASP A 82 2.51 -0.81 9.60
CA ASP A 82 3.40 -1.80 10.22
C ASP A 82 4.25 -1.19 11.33
N LEU A 83 4.81 0.00 11.09
CA LEU A 83 5.55 0.74 12.10
C LEU A 83 4.67 1.04 13.31
N THR A 84 3.45 1.54 13.08
CA THR A 84 2.49 1.81 14.17
C THR A 84 2.19 0.54 14.96
N PHE A 85 1.94 -0.58 14.28
CA PHE A 85 1.66 -1.87 14.93
C PHE A 85 2.84 -2.34 15.79
N VAL A 86 4.07 -2.23 15.30
CA VAL A 86 5.27 -2.60 16.07
C VAL A 86 5.50 -1.65 17.24
N LEU A 87 5.33 -0.34 17.01
CA LEU A 87 5.60 0.70 18.00
C LEU A 87 4.61 0.66 19.17
N ASP A 88 3.32 0.48 18.88
CA ASP A 88 2.27 0.44 19.89
C ASP A 88 2.12 -0.95 20.52
N GLY A 89 2.41 -2.01 19.75
CA GLY A 89 2.27 -3.40 20.20
C GLY A 89 3.43 -3.90 21.07
N ASN A 90 4.56 -3.18 21.13
CA ASN A 90 5.73 -3.61 21.90
C ASN A 90 6.23 -2.47 22.81
N PRO A 91 6.49 -2.74 24.11
CA PRO A 91 7.04 -1.73 25.00
C PRO A 91 8.50 -1.40 24.63
N ASP A 92 8.95 -0.17 24.92
CA ASP A 92 10.34 0.26 24.65
C ASP A 92 11.36 -0.49 25.50
N LYS A 93 10.92 -0.96 26.67
CA LYS A 93 11.74 -1.68 27.65
C LYS A 93 11.07 -2.98 28.07
N VAL A 94 11.87 -3.95 28.44
CA VAL A 94 11.45 -5.23 29.05
C VAL A 94 11.75 -5.19 30.55
N GLU A 95 11.72 -6.36 31.21
CA GLU A 95 12.08 -6.49 32.64
C GLU A 95 13.44 -5.83 32.95
N ASP A 96 13.58 -5.34 34.18
CA ASP A 96 14.77 -4.65 34.68
C ASP A 96 15.18 -3.38 33.91
N ASP A 97 14.22 -2.69 33.29
CA ASP A 97 14.44 -1.45 32.53
C ASP A 97 15.37 -1.64 31.30
N LEU A 98 15.53 -2.88 30.84
CA LEU A 98 16.38 -3.23 29.71
C LEU A 98 15.72 -2.85 28.37
N ILE A 99 16.51 -2.42 27.40
CA ILE A 99 16.00 -2.05 26.06
C ILE A 99 15.37 -3.26 25.37
N ASN A 100 14.17 -3.08 24.83
CA ASN A 100 13.52 -4.09 24.00
C ASN A 100 14.13 -4.13 22.59
N PHE A 101 15.22 -4.87 22.42
CA PHE A 101 15.88 -5.02 21.12
C PHE A 101 15.00 -5.69 20.05
N PHE A 102 14.01 -6.49 20.45
CA PHE A 102 13.06 -7.08 19.50
C PHE A 102 12.24 -6.00 18.78
N LYS A 103 11.70 -5.03 19.53
CA LYS A 103 10.97 -3.88 18.98
C LYS A 103 11.82 -3.12 17.95
N TRP A 104 13.03 -2.73 18.35
CA TRP A 104 13.90 -1.92 17.51
C TRP A 104 14.44 -2.67 16.30
N ARG A 105 14.67 -3.99 16.41
CA ARG A 105 15.00 -4.82 15.25
C ARG A 105 13.86 -4.84 14.23
N LYS A 106 12.61 -5.03 14.68
CA LYS A 106 11.45 -5.00 13.78
C LYS A 106 11.27 -3.65 13.07
N VAL A 107 11.46 -2.55 13.79
CA VAL A 107 11.46 -1.20 13.19
C VAL A 107 12.58 -1.07 12.15
N ALA A 108 13.78 -1.54 12.47
CA ALA A 108 14.92 -1.49 11.55
C ALA A 108 14.66 -2.32 10.28
N ASP A 109 14.09 -3.53 10.41
CA ASP A 109 13.76 -4.40 9.27
C ASP A 109 12.82 -3.66 8.29
N ILE A 110 11.78 -2.98 8.80
CA ILE A 110 10.85 -2.20 7.97
C ILE A 110 11.56 -1.03 7.28
N ILE A 111 12.42 -0.30 8.00
CA ILE A 111 13.17 0.83 7.41
C ILE A 111 14.14 0.35 6.33
N ILE A 112 14.80 -0.78 6.55
CA ILE A 112 15.72 -1.38 5.58
C ILE A 112 14.96 -1.76 4.30
N GLU A 113 13.77 -2.34 4.42
CA GLU A 113 12.92 -2.65 3.27
C GLU A 113 12.54 -1.38 2.47
N ILE A 114 12.10 -0.32 3.15
CA ILE A 114 11.79 0.97 2.49
C ILE A 114 13.02 1.50 1.72
N LYS A 115 14.21 1.39 2.31
CA LYS A 115 15.46 1.84 1.68
C LYS A 115 15.84 1.06 0.43
N GLN A 116 15.30 -0.13 0.19
CA GLN A 116 15.53 -0.86 -1.06
C GLN A 116 14.94 -0.14 -2.28
N TYR A 117 13.99 0.77 -2.06
CA TYR A 117 13.28 1.51 -3.10
C TYR A 117 13.73 2.98 -3.21
N GLN A 118 14.79 3.40 -2.52
CA GLN A 118 15.37 4.76 -2.53
C GLN A 118 16.73 4.79 -3.23
#